data_AF-A0A0D2LXI3-F1
#
_entry.id   AF-A0A0D2LXI3-F1
#
_cell.length_a   1.000
_cell.length_b   1.000
_cell.length_c   1.000
_cell.angle_alpha   90.00
_cell.angle_beta   90.00
_cell.angle_gamma   90.00
#
_symmetry.space_group_name_H-M   'P 1'
#
loop_
_entity.id
_entity.type
_entity.pdbx_description
1 polymer ?
#
loop_
_entity_poly.entity_id
_entity_poly.type
_entity_poly.pdbx_seq_one_letter_code
_entity_poly.pdbx_strand_id
1 'polypeptide(L)'
;MQPMQQQDPQQQTQQRGPPSPTASPSSSLSEQPRTTLLSSLAQRLESASFAARRRGPGGDGSHSGSGGASALSSVDAEEATAAAAAAARDAFQAGTLGVGFSAGGLLFPYFAGVVDELTSLGVIGETTKLAGASAGSLIVACARSGLPMATILDACYALADDCRANGTRFRLGPVLESVLRALLPPDVAASVSGRTYVAVTRVLPRGGPVLQPQLVSQFRDKEDLIAALMTSCHIPIYMNGRLTNQFRGAIHFDGGGERGRR
;
A
#
# COMPACT_ATOMS: atom_id res chain seq x y z
N MET A 1 -37.19 48.70 52.45
CA MET A 1 -36.75 49.83 51.60
C MET A 1 -36.51 49.30 50.20
N GLN A 2 -37.38 49.65 49.24
CA GLN A 2 -37.10 49.58 47.79
C GLN A 2 -36.24 50.79 47.38
N PRO A 3 -35.67 50.83 46.16
CA PRO A 3 -36.41 51.31 44.96
C PRO A 3 -36.33 50.29 43.79
N MET A 4 -37.33 50.12 42.91
CA MET A 4 -37.99 51.04 41.94
C MET A 4 -37.09 51.31 40.72
N GLN A 5 -37.25 50.50 39.65
CA GLN A 5 -38.00 50.76 38.40
C GLN A 5 -37.16 51.40 37.28
N GLN A 6 -37.19 50.78 36.09
CA GLN A 6 -37.42 51.35 34.73
C GLN A 6 -36.76 50.42 33.69
N GLN A 7 -37.50 49.60 32.94
CA GLN A 7 -38.30 49.89 31.74
C GLN A 7 -37.49 50.38 30.51
N ASP A 8 -37.49 49.49 29.50
CA ASP A 8 -37.32 49.64 28.04
C ASP A 8 -37.76 50.99 27.43
N PRO A 9 -37.20 51.39 26.26
CA PRO A 9 -37.86 51.02 25.01
C PRO A 9 -36.95 50.67 23.82
N GLN A 10 -37.53 49.79 23.00
CA GLN A 10 -37.23 49.49 21.61
C GLN A 10 -36.99 50.72 20.72
N GLN A 11 -36.22 50.55 19.64
CA GLN A 11 -36.78 50.50 18.28
C GLN A 11 -35.69 50.43 17.20
N GLN A 12 -35.95 49.54 16.22
CA GLN A 12 -35.84 49.72 14.76
C GLN A 12 -34.46 50.10 14.18
N THR A 13 -34.03 49.67 13.01
CA THR A 13 -34.48 48.81 11.90
C THR A 13 -33.34 48.94 10.91
N GLN A 14 -32.74 47.86 10.41
CA GLN A 14 -32.45 47.75 8.98
C GLN A 14 -31.94 46.37 8.62
N GLN A 15 -32.79 45.72 7.83
CA GLN A 15 -32.52 44.54 7.04
C GLN A 15 -31.32 44.77 6.12
N ARG A 16 -30.49 43.75 5.95
CA ARG A 16 -29.88 43.46 4.64
C ARG A 16 -29.61 41.97 4.54
N GLY A 17 -30.35 41.34 3.63
CA GLY A 17 -30.21 39.93 3.26
C GLY A 17 -28.92 39.64 2.48
N PRO A 18 -28.75 38.37 2.05
CA PRO A 18 -27.49 37.85 1.58
C PRO A 18 -27.20 38.30 0.14
N PRO A 19 -25.94 38.58 -0.24
CA PRO A 19 -25.61 38.75 -1.65
C PRO A 19 -25.18 37.43 -2.29
N SER A 20 -25.91 37.04 -3.33
CA SER A 20 -25.50 36.21 -4.47
C SER A 20 -26.24 36.75 -5.70
N PRO A 21 -25.85 36.47 -6.96
CA PRO A 21 -24.55 36.08 -7.52
C PRO A 21 -24.14 36.98 -8.72
N THR A 22 -22.85 37.05 -9.08
CA THR A 22 -22.44 37.55 -10.41
C THR A 22 -21.29 36.75 -11.00
N ALA A 23 -21.67 35.92 -11.98
CA ALA A 23 -21.06 35.64 -13.28
C ALA A 23 -19.54 35.44 -13.43
N SER A 24 -19.25 34.21 -13.88
CA SER A 24 -18.11 33.60 -14.57
C SER A 24 -17.20 34.50 -15.43
N PRO A 25 -15.99 33.99 -15.77
CA PRO A 25 -15.90 33.41 -17.11
C PRO A 25 -15.49 31.93 -17.08
N SER A 26 -16.17 31.20 -17.94
CA SER A 26 -15.99 29.82 -18.35
C SER A 26 -14.55 29.51 -18.76
N SER A 27 -13.89 28.64 -18.00
CA SER A 27 -12.84 27.75 -18.52
C SER A 27 -13.41 26.33 -18.54
N SER A 28 -13.75 25.87 -19.73
CA SER A 28 -14.17 24.50 -20.02
C SER A 28 -13.15 23.49 -19.49
N LEU A 29 -13.43 22.90 -18.32
CA LEU A 29 -12.86 21.61 -17.94
C LEU A 29 -13.52 20.59 -18.86
N SER A 30 -12.84 20.30 -19.97
CA SER A 30 -13.07 19.12 -20.78
C SER A 30 -13.11 17.92 -19.85
N GLU A 31 -14.31 17.34 -19.66
CA GLU A 31 -14.43 15.93 -19.31
C GLU A 31 -13.65 15.16 -20.38
N GLN A 32 -12.42 14.79 -20.05
CA GLN A 32 -11.70 13.80 -20.83
C GLN A 32 -12.52 12.51 -20.68
N PRO A 33 -13.10 11.95 -21.76
CA PRO A 33 -13.83 10.71 -21.64
C PRO A 33 -12.90 9.64 -21.04
N ARG A 34 -13.42 8.76 -20.18
CA ARG A 34 -12.64 7.66 -19.55
C ARG A 34 -11.82 6.84 -20.57
N THR A 35 -12.24 6.86 -21.83
CA THR A 35 -11.53 6.29 -22.99
C THR A 35 -10.18 6.96 -23.26
N THR A 36 -10.06 8.29 -23.12
CA THR A 36 -8.79 9.04 -23.32
C THR A 36 -7.75 8.78 -22.22
N LEU A 37 -8.18 8.58 -20.96
CA LEU A 37 -7.25 8.22 -19.89
C LEU A 37 -6.74 6.78 -20.05
N LEU A 38 -7.62 5.84 -20.41
CA LEU A 38 -7.25 4.46 -20.72
C LEU A 38 -6.31 4.36 -21.92
N SER A 39 -6.54 5.13 -22.98
CA SER A 39 -5.63 5.18 -24.13
C SER A 39 -4.30 5.82 -23.77
N SER A 40 -4.29 6.85 -22.90
CA SER A 40 -3.06 7.50 -22.44
C SER A 40 -2.22 6.58 -21.54
N LEU A 41 -2.86 5.73 -20.72
CA LEU A 41 -2.18 4.76 -19.86
C LEU A 41 -1.61 3.62 -20.71
N ALA A 42 -2.37 3.12 -21.68
CA ALA A 42 -1.89 2.14 -22.66
C ALA A 42 -0.67 2.68 -23.44
N GLN A 43 -0.73 3.92 -23.93
CA GLN A 43 0.40 4.57 -24.61
C GLN A 43 1.59 4.83 -23.69
N ARG A 44 1.38 5.20 -22.43
CA ARG A 44 2.47 5.41 -21.47
C ARG A 44 3.18 4.11 -21.13
N LEU A 45 2.44 3.00 -20.97
CA LEU A 45 3.00 1.66 -20.78
C LEU A 45 3.78 1.17 -22.02
N GLU A 46 3.28 1.47 -23.23
CA GLU A 46 4.00 1.19 -24.48
C GLU A 46 5.29 2.02 -24.61
N SER A 47 5.26 3.30 -24.24
CA SER A 47 6.43 4.18 -24.31
C SER A 47 7.51 3.84 -23.28
N ALA A 48 7.12 3.39 -22.08
CA ALA A 48 8.04 2.90 -21.06
C ALA A 48 8.74 1.60 -21.50
N SER A 49 8.04 0.73 -22.23
CA SER A 49 8.60 -0.45 -22.88
C SER A 49 9.57 -0.09 -24.03
N PHE A 50 9.27 0.97 -24.80
CA PHE A 50 10.14 1.41 -25.89
C PHE A 50 11.40 2.17 -25.42
N ALA A 51 11.32 2.96 -24.35
CA ALA A 51 12.46 3.68 -23.79
C ALA A 51 13.55 2.72 -23.24
N ALA A 52 13.16 1.53 -22.79
CA ALA A 52 14.08 0.47 -22.38
C ALA A 52 14.91 -0.10 -23.55
N ARG A 53 14.48 0.08 -24.82
CA ARG A 53 15.16 -0.45 -26.02
C ARG A 53 16.33 0.41 -26.54
N ARG A 54 16.59 1.61 -26.00
CA ARG A 54 17.60 2.56 -26.55
C ARG A 54 18.85 2.79 -25.69
N ARG A 55 19.27 1.81 -24.86
CA ARG A 55 20.63 1.78 -24.29
C ARG A 55 21.36 0.53 -24.77
N GLY A 56 21.88 0.59 -26.00
CA GLY A 56 22.91 -0.35 -26.46
C GLY A 56 24.30 0.26 -26.25
N PRO A 57 25.27 -0.46 -25.65
CA PRO A 57 26.65 -0.03 -25.63
C PRO A 57 27.37 -0.58 -26.87
N GLY A 58 27.98 0.32 -27.65
CA GLY A 58 28.94 -0.02 -28.69
C GLY A 58 30.37 0.30 -28.23
N GLY A 59 31.23 -0.72 -28.31
CA GLY A 59 32.70 -0.68 -28.44
C GLY A 59 33.52 -0.26 -27.21
N ASP A 60 34.72 -0.76 -26.95
CA ASP A 60 35.48 -1.92 -27.45
C ASP A 60 36.64 -2.08 -26.45
N GLY A 61 37.01 -3.31 -26.06
CA GLY A 61 38.04 -3.50 -25.03
C GLY A 61 38.20 -4.94 -24.58
N SER A 62 39.00 -5.68 -25.33
CA SER A 62 39.37 -7.09 -25.17
C SER A 62 39.81 -7.49 -23.76
N HIS A 63 39.15 -8.50 -23.17
CA HIS A 63 39.82 -9.53 -22.36
C HIS A 63 39.06 -10.86 -22.48
N SER A 64 39.82 -11.89 -22.83
CA SER A 64 39.42 -13.28 -23.02
C SER A 64 38.92 -13.92 -21.71
N GLY A 65 37.69 -14.44 -21.73
CA GLY A 65 37.14 -15.30 -20.68
C GLY A 65 35.97 -16.10 -21.23
N SER A 66 36.17 -17.40 -21.41
CA SER A 66 35.20 -18.36 -21.93
C SER A 66 33.98 -18.53 -21.01
N GLY A 67 32.78 -18.44 -21.58
CA GLY A 67 31.54 -18.85 -20.92
C GLY A 67 30.32 -18.22 -21.60
N GLY A 68 29.72 -18.93 -22.55
CA GLY A 68 28.51 -18.49 -23.21
C GLY A 68 27.36 -18.31 -22.21
N ALA A 69 26.85 -17.08 -22.10
CA ALA A 69 25.68 -16.75 -21.29
C ALA A 69 24.56 -16.20 -22.20
N SER A 70 23.54 -17.05 -22.39
CA SER A 70 22.12 -16.73 -22.40
C SER A 70 21.65 -15.45 -23.12
N ALA A 71 21.51 -15.52 -24.45
CA ALA A 71 20.55 -14.69 -25.18
C ALA A 71 19.11 -15.26 -25.13
N LEU A 72 18.94 -16.48 -24.62
CA LEU A 72 17.65 -17.20 -24.57
C LEU A 72 16.83 -16.89 -23.31
N SER A 73 17.41 -16.33 -22.25
CA SER A 73 16.70 -16.08 -20.98
C SER A 73 15.92 -14.76 -20.95
N SER A 74 16.17 -13.83 -21.88
CA SER A 74 15.48 -12.53 -21.92
C SER A 74 14.14 -12.58 -22.64
N VAL A 75 14.00 -13.49 -23.62
CA VAL A 75 12.76 -13.64 -24.41
C VAL A 75 11.63 -14.19 -23.54
N ASP A 76 11.91 -15.20 -22.72
CA ASP A 76 10.93 -15.78 -21.80
C ASP A 76 10.43 -14.77 -20.75
N ALA A 77 11.30 -13.87 -20.30
CA ALA A 77 10.94 -12.84 -19.31
C ALA A 77 10.08 -11.73 -19.92
N GLU A 78 10.38 -11.30 -21.16
CA GLU A 78 9.58 -10.30 -21.87
C GLU A 78 8.20 -10.88 -22.23
N GLU A 79 8.14 -12.13 -22.69
CA GLU A 79 6.90 -12.84 -22.99
C GLU A 79 6.04 -13.05 -21.73
N ALA A 80 6.63 -13.49 -20.63
CA ALA A 80 5.93 -13.63 -19.34
C ALA A 80 5.40 -12.28 -18.83
N THR A 81 6.16 -11.19 -19.02
CA THR A 81 5.73 -9.84 -18.64
C THR A 81 4.56 -9.38 -19.51
N ALA A 82 4.62 -9.60 -20.82
CA ALA A 82 3.55 -9.27 -21.75
C ALA A 82 2.27 -10.05 -21.45
N ALA A 83 2.39 -11.35 -21.16
CA ALA A 83 1.27 -12.20 -20.76
C ALA A 83 0.64 -11.74 -19.43
N ALA A 84 1.46 -11.41 -18.44
CA ALA A 84 0.97 -10.85 -17.16
C ALA A 84 0.26 -9.51 -17.37
N ALA A 85 0.76 -8.64 -18.24
CA ALA A 85 0.13 -7.37 -18.57
C ALA A 85 -1.18 -7.55 -19.35
N ALA A 86 -1.30 -8.56 -20.21
CA ALA A 86 -2.57 -8.90 -20.87
C ALA A 86 -3.59 -9.42 -19.84
N ALA A 87 -3.21 -10.38 -19.00
CA ALA A 87 -4.09 -10.92 -17.95
C ALA A 87 -4.55 -9.84 -16.96
N ALA A 88 -3.68 -8.89 -16.60
CA ALA A 88 -4.04 -7.77 -15.73
C ALA A 88 -5.06 -6.83 -16.40
N ARG A 89 -4.95 -6.57 -17.72
CA ARG A 89 -5.92 -5.78 -18.46
C ARG A 89 -7.28 -6.46 -18.51
N ASP A 90 -7.32 -7.75 -18.78
CA ASP A 90 -8.56 -8.53 -18.82
C ASP A 90 -9.24 -8.56 -17.44
N ALA A 91 -8.47 -8.77 -16.37
CA ALA A 91 -8.97 -8.74 -15.00
C ALA A 91 -9.47 -7.35 -14.58
N PHE A 92 -8.82 -6.27 -15.04
CA PHE A 92 -9.28 -4.91 -14.82
C PHE A 92 -10.64 -4.66 -15.50
N GLN A 93 -10.77 -5.05 -16.77
CA GLN A 93 -12.03 -4.91 -17.51
C GLN A 93 -13.16 -5.75 -16.91
N ALA A 94 -12.85 -6.93 -16.38
CA ALA A 94 -13.80 -7.81 -15.71
C ALA A 94 -14.12 -7.40 -14.25
N GLY A 95 -13.43 -6.38 -13.69
CA GLY A 95 -13.61 -5.97 -12.30
C GLY A 95 -13.10 -6.99 -11.27
N THR A 96 -12.23 -7.91 -11.67
CA THR A 96 -11.68 -8.99 -10.83
C THR A 96 -10.22 -8.78 -10.45
N LEU A 97 -9.62 -7.66 -10.87
CA LEU A 97 -8.22 -7.33 -10.59
C LEU A 97 -7.92 -7.34 -9.08
N GLY A 98 -6.82 -7.99 -8.72
CA GLY A 98 -6.17 -7.87 -7.42
C GLY A 98 -4.75 -7.33 -7.57
N VAL A 99 -4.30 -6.55 -6.59
CA VAL A 99 -2.96 -5.95 -6.58
C VAL A 99 -2.16 -6.49 -5.39
N GLY A 100 -0.96 -7.00 -5.65
CA GLY A 100 -0.07 -7.57 -4.64
C GLY A 100 1.16 -6.71 -4.43
N PHE A 101 1.55 -6.50 -3.17
CA PHE A 101 2.75 -5.77 -2.75
C PHE A 101 3.72 -6.72 -2.04
N SER A 102 4.96 -6.76 -2.51
CA SER A 102 5.98 -7.64 -1.95
C SER A 102 6.49 -7.13 -0.59
N ALA A 103 7.28 -7.96 0.08
CA ALA A 103 8.17 -7.48 1.13
C ALA A 103 9.16 -6.45 0.56
N GLY A 104 9.55 -5.46 1.36
CA GLY A 104 10.40 -4.36 0.92
C GLY A 104 11.11 -3.58 2.04
N GLY A 105 11.07 -4.06 3.29
CA GLY A 105 11.68 -3.35 4.43
C GLY A 105 11.15 -1.92 4.57
N LEU A 106 12.04 -0.92 4.54
CA LEU A 106 11.68 0.50 4.67
C LEU A 106 11.22 1.17 3.37
N LEU A 107 10.90 0.41 2.31
CA LEU A 107 10.36 0.93 1.03
C LEU A 107 8.89 1.41 1.13
N PHE A 108 8.44 1.80 2.31
CA PHE A 108 7.08 2.29 2.56
C PHE A 108 6.68 3.47 1.67
N PRO A 109 7.52 4.52 1.48
CA PRO A 109 7.14 5.66 0.65
C PRO A 109 6.92 5.27 -0.81
N TYR A 110 7.69 4.29 -1.30
CA TYR A 110 7.54 3.78 -2.66
C TYR A 110 6.18 3.08 -2.83
N PHE A 111 5.84 2.15 -1.93
CA PHE A 111 4.55 1.47 -1.99
C PHE A 111 3.37 2.43 -1.80
N ALA A 112 3.49 3.42 -0.91
CA ALA A 112 2.48 4.45 -0.73
C ALA A 112 2.24 5.23 -2.03
N GLY A 113 3.30 5.70 -2.70
CA GLY A 113 3.18 6.39 -3.99
C GLY A 113 2.58 5.51 -5.09
N VAL A 114 2.92 4.22 -5.13
CA VAL A 114 2.30 3.28 -6.08
C VAL A 114 0.81 3.13 -5.81
N VAL A 115 0.40 2.99 -4.55
CA VAL A 115 -1.03 2.89 -4.20
C VAL A 115 -1.76 4.19 -4.55
N ASP A 116 -1.18 5.34 -4.25
CA ASP A 116 -1.76 6.66 -4.51
C ASP A 116 -2.00 6.89 -6.00
N GLU A 117 -0.99 6.61 -6.84
CA GLU A 117 -1.08 6.74 -8.29
C GLU A 117 -2.09 5.75 -8.87
N LEU A 118 -2.05 4.48 -8.47
CA LEU A 118 -3.00 3.47 -8.96
C LEU A 118 -4.44 3.76 -8.52
N THR A 119 -4.63 4.38 -7.37
CA THR A 119 -5.95 4.83 -6.90
C THR A 119 -6.43 6.02 -7.74
N SER A 120 -5.55 7.00 -8.01
CA SER A 120 -5.84 8.17 -8.83
C SER A 120 -6.20 7.81 -10.28
N LEU A 121 -5.55 6.78 -10.82
CA LEU A 121 -5.86 6.22 -12.14
C LEU A 121 -7.13 5.35 -12.17
N GLY A 122 -7.75 5.09 -11.01
CA GLY A 122 -8.93 4.23 -10.89
C GLY A 122 -8.66 2.74 -11.04
N VAL A 123 -7.39 2.32 -11.00
CA VAL A 123 -6.98 0.91 -11.03
C VAL A 123 -7.26 0.24 -9.69
N ILE A 124 -6.94 0.93 -8.60
CA ILE A 124 -7.33 0.54 -7.23
C ILE A 124 -8.61 1.30 -6.88
N GLY A 125 -9.72 0.58 -6.85
CA GLY A 125 -11.01 1.08 -6.40
C GLY A 125 -11.41 0.47 -5.05
N GLU A 126 -12.62 0.80 -4.58
CA GLU A 126 -13.12 0.30 -3.31
C GLU A 126 -13.19 -1.25 -3.25
N THR A 127 -13.52 -1.90 -4.36
CA THR A 127 -13.70 -3.36 -4.46
C THR A 127 -12.43 -4.14 -4.79
N THR A 128 -11.35 -3.46 -5.21
CA THR A 128 -10.09 -4.10 -5.63
C THR A 128 -9.44 -4.84 -4.46
N LYS A 129 -9.13 -6.12 -4.64
CA LYS A 129 -8.46 -6.89 -3.58
C LYS A 129 -7.00 -6.49 -3.49
N LEU A 130 -6.52 -6.15 -2.29
CA LEU A 130 -5.12 -5.80 -2.06
C LEU A 130 -4.45 -6.87 -1.21
N ALA A 131 -3.31 -7.38 -1.65
CA ALA A 131 -2.51 -8.34 -0.91
C ALA A 131 -1.13 -7.76 -0.59
N GLY A 132 -0.57 -8.11 0.56
CA GLY A 132 0.74 -7.62 0.97
C GLY A 132 1.49 -8.59 1.88
N ALA A 133 2.82 -8.59 1.74
CA ALA A 133 3.74 -9.29 2.64
C ALA A 133 4.67 -8.27 3.32
N SER A 134 4.92 -8.42 4.63
CA SER A 134 5.81 -7.55 5.40
C SER A 134 5.46 -6.07 5.17
N ALA A 135 6.40 -5.25 4.69
CA ALA A 135 6.16 -3.84 4.36
C ALA A 135 4.94 -3.59 3.45
N GLY A 136 4.71 -4.47 2.46
CA GLY A 136 3.54 -4.39 1.59
C GLY A 136 2.23 -4.57 2.36
N SER A 137 2.21 -5.47 3.36
CA SER A 137 1.02 -5.73 4.20
C SER A 137 0.60 -4.50 5.00
N LEU A 138 1.58 -3.74 5.50
CA LEU A 138 1.36 -2.52 6.26
C LEU A 138 0.70 -1.44 5.39
N ILE A 139 1.23 -1.23 4.18
CA ILE A 139 0.71 -0.23 3.25
C ILE A 139 -0.70 -0.58 2.78
N VAL A 140 -0.97 -1.83 2.41
CA VAL A 140 -2.33 -2.20 1.97
C VAL A 140 -3.35 -2.06 3.09
N ALA A 141 -2.98 -2.39 4.33
CA ALA A 141 -3.87 -2.21 5.49
C ALA A 141 -4.11 -0.73 5.80
N CYS A 142 -3.05 0.10 5.77
CA CYS A 142 -3.17 1.54 6.00
C CYS A 142 -4.00 2.21 4.88
N ALA A 143 -3.74 1.88 3.61
CA ALA A 143 -4.50 2.42 2.48
C ALA A 143 -5.99 2.05 2.55
N ARG A 144 -6.33 0.88 3.13
CA ARG A 144 -7.72 0.43 3.29
C ARG A 144 -8.39 0.92 4.56
N SER A 145 -7.65 1.52 5.48
CA SER A 145 -8.17 2.04 6.74
C SER A 145 -8.97 3.36 6.61
N GLY A 146 -9.01 3.94 5.41
CA GLY A 146 -9.69 5.23 5.14
C GLY A 146 -8.88 6.46 5.53
N LEU A 147 -7.62 6.28 5.95
CA LEU A 147 -6.71 7.39 6.25
C LEU A 147 -6.23 8.10 4.97
N PRO A 148 -6.01 9.42 5.01
CA PRO A 148 -5.34 10.12 3.93
C PRO A 148 -3.94 9.56 3.68
N MET A 149 -3.55 9.42 2.42
CA MET A 149 -2.22 8.89 2.06
C MET A 149 -1.09 9.73 2.66
N ALA A 150 -1.27 11.06 2.76
CA ALA A 150 -0.33 11.96 3.43
C ALA A 150 -0.07 11.56 4.89
N THR A 151 -1.10 11.23 5.66
CA THR A 151 -0.98 10.77 7.05
C THR A 151 -0.20 9.46 7.15
N ILE A 152 -0.42 8.55 6.19
CA ILE A 152 0.30 7.28 6.12
C ILE A 152 1.79 7.54 5.83
N LEU A 153 2.09 8.43 4.88
CA LEU A 153 3.46 8.83 4.53
C LEU A 153 4.18 9.50 5.72
N ASP A 154 3.52 10.42 6.42
CA ASP A 154 4.08 11.08 7.60
C ASP A 154 4.46 10.07 8.69
N ALA A 155 3.59 9.07 8.94
CA ALA A 155 3.89 8.00 9.87
C ALA A 155 5.07 7.14 9.41
N CYS A 156 5.19 6.90 8.10
CA CYS A 156 6.34 6.18 7.53
C CYS A 156 7.65 6.95 7.71
N TYR A 157 7.63 8.28 7.50
CA TYR A 157 8.80 9.13 7.71
C TYR A 157 9.18 9.19 9.19
N ALA A 158 8.22 9.35 10.08
CA ALA A 158 8.47 9.33 11.53
C ALA A 158 9.12 8.00 11.98
N LEU A 159 8.62 6.87 11.48
CA LEU A 159 9.23 5.56 11.76
C LEU A 159 10.66 5.46 11.20
N ALA A 160 10.89 5.93 9.97
CA ALA A 160 12.19 5.89 9.33
C ALA A 160 13.22 6.79 10.05
N ASP A 161 12.80 7.98 10.49
CA ASP A 161 13.64 8.91 11.25
C ASP A 161 13.99 8.35 12.62
N ASP A 162 13.03 7.73 13.30
CA ASP A 162 13.27 7.04 14.56
C ASP A 162 14.29 5.90 14.41
N CYS A 163 14.13 5.08 13.37
CA CYS A 163 15.05 3.99 13.04
C CYS A 163 16.45 4.50 12.68
N ARG A 164 16.55 5.65 12.00
CA ARG A 164 17.83 6.27 11.64
C ARG A 164 18.55 6.84 12.86
N ALA A 165 17.82 7.50 13.76
CA ALA A 165 18.39 8.13 14.95
C ALA A 165 18.80 7.09 16.00
N ASN A 166 18.00 6.04 16.17
CA ASN A 166 18.12 5.14 17.32
C ASN A 166 18.44 3.67 16.98
N GLY A 167 18.57 3.36 15.70
CA GLY A 167 18.77 1.99 15.23
C GLY A 167 17.51 1.14 15.22
N THR A 168 17.57 0.01 14.51
CA THR A 168 16.42 -0.88 14.27
C THR A 168 16.43 -2.16 15.11
N ARG A 169 17.63 -2.65 15.45
CA ARG A 169 17.83 -3.96 16.07
C ARG A 169 17.12 -4.06 17.43
N PHE A 170 16.26 -5.06 17.60
CA PHE A 170 15.43 -5.31 18.80
C PHE A 170 14.42 -4.21 19.17
N ARG A 171 14.33 -3.14 18.37
CA ARG A 171 13.48 -1.97 18.64
C ARG A 171 12.37 -1.80 17.60
N LEU A 172 12.61 -2.20 16.36
CA LEU A 172 11.68 -1.99 15.26
C LEU A 172 10.30 -2.60 15.53
N GLY A 173 10.23 -3.77 16.18
CA GLY A 173 8.96 -4.41 16.54
C GLY A 173 8.08 -3.51 17.42
N PRO A 174 8.52 -3.19 18.66
CA PRO A 174 7.76 -2.31 19.55
C PRO A 174 7.41 -0.94 18.96
N VAL A 175 8.34 -0.31 18.23
CA VAL A 175 8.09 1.00 17.61
C VAL A 175 7.03 0.90 16.52
N LEU A 176 7.15 -0.09 15.62
CA LEU A 176 6.16 -0.32 14.58
C LEU A 176 4.78 -0.60 15.18
N GLU A 177 4.70 -1.45 16.21
CA GLU A 177 3.44 -1.74 16.88
C GLU A 177 2.81 -0.47 17.46
N SER A 178 3.60 0.37 18.13
CA SER A 178 3.13 1.65 18.67
C SER A 178 2.61 2.59 17.56
N VAL A 179 3.32 2.68 16.43
CA VAL A 179 2.90 3.49 15.28
C VAL A 179 1.59 2.97 14.71
N LEU A 180 1.43 1.65 14.52
CA LEU A 180 0.19 1.06 14.01
C LEU A 180 -0.99 1.28 14.96
N ARG A 181 -0.76 1.16 16.27
CA ARG A 181 -1.78 1.43 17.29
C ARG A 181 -2.22 2.89 17.28
N ALA A 182 -1.31 3.84 17.06
CA ALA A 182 -1.64 5.26 16.97
C ALA A 182 -2.31 5.62 15.65
N LEU A 183 -1.85 5.04 14.55
CA LEU A 183 -2.27 5.39 13.19
C LEU A 183 -3.65 4.81 12.84
N LEU A 184 -3.89 3.53 13.11
CA LEU A 184 -5.09 2.85 12.62
C LEU A 184 -6.35 3.22 13.42
N PRO A 185 -7.49 3.48 12.77
CA PRO A 185 -8.77 3.69 13.44
C PRO A 185 -9.22 2.47 14.27
N PRO A 186 -10.03 2.64 15.32
CA PRO A 186 -10.50 1.53 16.16
C PRO A 186 -11.38 0.52 15.40
N ASP A 187 -12.13 0.97 14.40
CA ASP A 187 -13.05 0.19 13.56
C ASP A 187 -12.39 -0.32 12.26
N VAL A 188 -11.07 -0.18 12.12
CA VAL A 188 -10.31 -0.54 10.91
C VAL A 188 -10.58 -1.97 10.43
N ALA A 189 -10.79 -2.92 11.35
CA ALA A 189 -11.01 -4.32 11.00
C ALA A 189 -12.20 -4.53 10.05
N ALA A 190 -13.27 -3.73 10.20
CA ALA A 190 -14.43 -3.79 9.32
C ALA A 190 -14.12 -3.25 7.91
N SER A 191 -13.29 -2.21 7.81
CA SER A 191 -12.90 -1.61 6.53
C SER A 191 -11.95 -2.49 5.70
N VAL A 192 -11.09 -3.25 6.37
CA VAL A 192 -10.03 -4.03 5.70
C VAL A 192 -10.40 -5.50 5.46
N SER A 193 -11.32 -6.07 6.25
CA SER A 193 -11.70 -7.49 6.15
C SER A 193 -12.38 -7.80 4.81
N GLY A 194 -11.97 -8.91 4.19
CA GLY A 194 -12.42 -9.33 2.86
C GLY A 194 -11.83 -8.55 1.69
N ARG A 195 -11.15 -7.42 1.95
CA ARG A 195 -10.54 -6.54 0.94
C ARG A 195 -9.01 -6.57 0.98
N THR A 196 -8.44 -6.83 2.15
CA THR A 196 -7.00 -6.88 2.39
C THR A 196 -6.55 -8.30 2.72
N TYR A 197 -5.43 -8.73 2.16
CA TYR A 197 -4.84 -10.05 2.35
C TYR A 197 -3.41 -9.90 2.89
N VAL A 198 -3.19 -10.36 4.12
CA VAL A 198 -1.89 -10.31 4.79
C VAL A 198 -1.21 -11.67 4.68
N ALA A 199 -0.04 -11.71 4.03
CA ALA A 199 0.74 -12.92 3.89
C ALA A 199 1.51 -13.24 5.18
N VAL A 200 1.33 -14.44 5.71
CA VAL A 200 2.05 -14.97 6.89
C VAL A 200 2.47 -16.41 6.61
N THR A 201 3.56 -16.86 7.23
CA THR A 201 4.02 -18.24 7.06
C THR A 201 3.78 -19.01 8.36
N ARG A 202 2.85 -19.97 8.38
CA ARG A 202 2.55 -20.78 9.56
C ARG A 202 3.55 -21.93 9.70
N VAL A 203 3.93 -22.25 10.94
CA VAL A 203 4.75 -23.42 11.26
C VAL A 203 3.85 -24.54 11.76
N LEU A 204 3.89 -25.69 11.07
CA LEU A 204 3.18 -26.88 11.49
C LEU A 204 4.14 -27.90 12.12
N PRO A 205 3.85 -28.40 13.33
CA PRO A 205 4.57 -29.52 13.92
C PRO A 205 4.02 -30.83 13.35
N ARG A 206 4.54 -31.28 12.20
CA ARG A 206 4.25 -32.61 11.63
C ARG A 206 5.55 -33.33 11.30
N GLY A 207 6.16 -33.98 12.29
CA GLY A 207 7.41 -34.73 12.12
C GLY A 207 8.65 -33.88 11.80
N GLY A 208 8.52 -32.54 11.82
CA GLY A 208 9.54 -31.53 11.54
C GLY A 208 8.87 -30.16 11.35
N PRO A 209 9.64 -29.04 11.29
CA PRO A 209 9.09 -27.73 11.02
C PRO A 209 8.69 -27.62 9.54
N VAL A 210 7.39 -27.75 9.26
CA VAL A 210 6.85 -27.48 7.91
C VAL A 210 6.37 -26.04 7.87
N LEU A 211 6.87 -25.28 6.88
CA LEU A 211 6.43 -23.91 6.60
C LEU A 211 5.24 -23.96 5.65
N GLN A 212 4.14 -23.32 6.03
CA GLN A 212 2.93 -23.23 5.23
C GLN A 212 2.53 -21.76 5.01
N PRO A 213 2.66 -21.23 3.78
CA PRO A 213 2.16 -19.90 3.44
C PRO A 213 0.65 -19.80 3.65
N GLN A 214 0.20 -18.69 4.23
CA GLN A 214 -1.21 -18.41 4.47
C GLN A 214 -1.50 -16.93 4.17
N LEU A 215 -2.63 -16.68 3.52
CA LEU A 215 -3.18 -15.33 3.36
C LEU A 215 -4.32 -15.13 4.37
N VAL A 216 -4.14 -14.19 5.29
CA VAL A 216 -5.15 -13.81 6.27
C VAL A 216 -5.94 -12.64 5.70
N SER A 217 -7.26 -12.81 5.55
CA SER A 217 -8.13 -11.77 4.97
C SER A 217 -9.30 -11.35 5.85
N GLN A 218 -9.50 -12.02 6.98
CA GLN A 218 -10.57 -11.74 7.93
C GLN A 218 -9.96 -11.35 9.26
N PHE A 219 -10.35 -10.20 9.81
CA PHE A 219 -9.83 -9.64 11.05
C PHE A 219 -10.98 -9.35 12.02
N ARG A 220 -10.84 -9.81 13.26
CA ARG A 220 -11.90 -9.70 14.28
C ARG A 220 -12.03 -8.29 14.83
N ASP A 221 -10.89 -7.65 15.08
CA ASP A 221 -10.76 -6.33 15.67
C ASP A 221 -9.42 -5.71 15.26
N LYS A 222 -9.18 -4.46 15.68
CA LYS A 222 -7.93 -3.74 15.43
C LYS A 222 -6.70 -4.50 15.95
N GLU A 223 -6.82 -5.16 17.09
CA GLU A 223 -5.71 -5.90 17.72
C GLU A 223 -5.31 -7.13 16.92
N ASP A 224 -6.29 -7.87 16.42
CA ASP A 224 -6.12 -9.04 15.57
C ASP A 224 -5.51 -8.65 14.21
N LEU A 225 -5.87 -7.49 13.65
CA LEU A 225 -5.21 -6.93 12.48
C LEU A 225 -3.75 -6.56 12.76
N ILE A 226 -3.48 -5.82 13.84
CA ILE A 226 -2.12 -5.43 14.21
C ILE A 226 -1.25 -6.67 14.45
N ALA A 227 -1.77 -7.69 15.15
CA ALA A 227 -1.07 -8.94 15.36
C ALA A 227 -0.75 -9.67 14.04
N ALA A 228 -1.67 -9.66 13.07
CA ALA A 228 -1.42 -10.22 11.74
C ALA A 228 -0.32 -9.46 10.99
N LEU A 229 -0.36 -8.12 11.01
CA LEU A 229 0.64 -7.26 10.37
C LEU A 229 2.03 -7.43 11.00
N MET A 230 2.10 -7.42 12.34
CA MET A 230 3.33 -7.69 13.08
C MET A 230 3.89 -9.08 12.77
N THR A 231 3.01 -10.08 12.63
CA THR A 231 3.41 -11.43 12.21
C THR A 231 3.95 -11.46 10.79
N SER A 232 3.30 -10.74 9.86
CA SER A 232 3.77 -10.62 8.47
C SER A 232 5.11 -9.90 8.36
N CYS A 233 5.40 -8.95 9.26
CA CYS A 233 6.65 -8.19 9.26
C CYS A 233 7.78 -8.86 10.07
N HIS A 234 7.50 -9.98 10.74
CA HIS A 234 8.40 -10.59 11.72
C HIS A 234 9.61 -11.27 11.06
N ILE A 235 10.61 -10.47 10.68
CA ILE A 235 11.90 -10.98 10.19
C ILE A 235 12.56 -11.77 11.35
N PRO A 236 12.80 -13.08 11.20
CA PRO A 236 13.37 -13.91 12.26
C PRO A 236 14.67 -13.30 12.78
N ILE A 237 14.84 -13.24 14.11
CA ILE A 237 16.03 -12.72 14.81
C ILE A 237 16.17 -11.18 14.77
N TYR A 238 15.66 -10.48 13.75
CA TYR A 238 15.92 -9.05 13.55
C TYR A 238 15.00 -8.11 14.37
N MET A 239 13.68 -8.39 14.44
CA MET A 239 12.72 -7.43 15.02
C MET A 239 12.71 -7.38 16.55
N ASN A 240 12.81 -8.53 17.23
CA ASN A 240 12.68 -8.62 18.69
C ASN A 240 13.51 -9.76 19.30
N GLY A 241 14.43 -10.34 18.53
CA GLY A 241 15.27 -11.47 18.97
C GLY A 241 14.54 -12.80 19.12
N ARG A 242 13.26 -12.88 18.74
CA ARG A 242 12.50 -14.14 18.68
C ARG A 242 12.51 -14.69 17.26
N LEU A 243 12.69 -16.00 17.13
CA LEU A 243 12.63 -16.69 15.85
C LEU A 243 11.22 -16.72 15.25
N THR A 244 10.18 -16.67 16.10
CA THR A 244 8.79 -16.86 15.70
C THR A 244 7.85 -15.91 16.44
N ASN A 245 6.66 -15.69 15.88
CA ASN A 245 5.56 -15.00 16.54
C ASN A 245 4.36 -15.94 16.76
N GLN A 246 3.58 -15.69 17.81
CA GLN A 246 2.31 -16.42 18.03
C GLN A 246 1.14 -15.59 17.54
N PHE A 247 0.40 -16.12 16.57
CA PHE A 247 -0.81 -15.50 16.03
C PHE A 247 -1.92 -16.54 15.98
N ARG A 248 -3.10 -16.20 16.55
CA ARG A 248 -4.28 -17.09 16.65
C ARG A 248 -3.95 -18.51 17.15
N GLY A 249 -3.12 -18.61 18.19
CA GLY A 249 -2.75 -19.89 18.81
C GLY A 249 -1.79 -20.76 17.98
N ALA A 250 -1.23 -20.23 16.88
CA ALA A 250 -0.24 -20.93 16.07
C ALA A 250 1.06 -20.12 15.92
N ILE A 251 2.15 -20.84 15.72
CA ILE A 251 3.50 -20.29 15.52
C ILE A 251 3.63 -19.88 14.04
N HIS A 252 4.15 -18.67 13.80
CA HIS A 252 4.32 -18.11 12.46
C HIS A 252 5.72 -17.46 12.27
N PHE A 253 6.16 -17.41 11.01
CA PHE A 253 7.33 -16.67 10.49
C PHE A 253 6.89 -15.57 9.52
N ASP A 254 7.83 -14.67 9.17
CA ASP A 254 7.69 -13.67 8.11
C ASP A 254 7.10 -14.25 6.82
N GLY A 255 6.22 -13.50 6.15
CA GLY A 255 5.67 -13.83 4.84
C GLY A 255 6.62 -13.52 3.67
N GLY A 256 7.67 -12.72 3.87
CA GLY A 256 8.64 -12.32 2.84
C GLY A 256 9.68 -13.38 2.46
N GLY A 257 9.71 -14.52 3.17
CA GLY A 257 10.75 -15.55 3.04
C GLY A 257 10.66 -16.45 1.80
N GLU A 258 9.56 -16.42 1.03
CA GLU A 258 9.38 -17.30 -0.13
C GLU A 258 9.22 -16.53 -1.45
N ARG A 259 10.34 -16.36 -2.17
CA ARG A 259 10.34 -16.35 -3.63
C ARG A 259 10.71 -17.75 -4.11
N GLY A 260 9.71 -18.49 -4.60
CA GLY A 260 9.87 -19.55 -5.60
C GLY A 260 10.57 -20.85 -5.15
N ARG A 261 9.78 -21.91 -5.02
CA ARG A 261 10.14 -23.21 -5.62
C ARG A 261 8.91 -23.83 -6.29
N ARG A 262 8.96 -23.74 -7.63
CA ARG A 262 8.32 -24.56 -8.69
C ARG A 262 6.94 -25.14 -8.43
#